data_AF-A0A2E8KSM7-F1
#
_entry.id   AF-A0A2E8KSM7-F1
#
_cell.length_a   1.000
_cell.length_b   1.000
_cell.length_c   1.000
_cell.angle_alpha   90.00
_cell.angle_beta   90.00
_cell.angle_gamma   90.00
#
_symmetry.space_group_name_H-M   'P 1'
#
loop_
_entity.id
_entity.type
_entity.pdbx_description
1 polymer ?
#
loop_
_entity_poly.entity_id
_entity_poly.type
_entity_poly.pdbx_seq_one_letter_code
_entity_poly.pdbx_strand_id
1 'polypeptide(L)' 'MALFNYYSIIHFAIWFIYGKYFKKNWPLFLFLSVGWEIIELFLPFKFAVEIFENKISDIFINVLGYIIGNLFK' A
#
# COMPACT_ATOMS: atom_id res chain seq x y z
N MET A 1 -15.49 10.97 1.19
CA MET A 1 -14.25 10.18 1.22
C MET A 1 -14.65 8.74 1.50
N ALA A 2 -14.12 7.78 0.75
CA ALA A 2 -14.46 6.37 0.92
C ALA A 2 -13.32 5.64 1.65
N LEU A 3 -13.66 4.56 2.34
CA LEU A 3 -12.68 3.70 3.00
C LEU A 3 -11.76 3.04 1.98
N PHE A 4 -12.28 2.66 0.80
CA PHE A 4 -11.50 2.20 -0.34
C PHE A 4 -11.72 3.14 -1.53
N ASN A 5 -10.66 3.42 -2.28
CA ASN A 5 -10.71 4.21 -3.50
C ASN A 5 -10.01 3.46 -4.64
N TYR A 6 -9.80 4.13 -5.77
CA TYR A 6 -9.07 3.52 -6.89
C TYR A 6 -7.57 3.39 -6.61
N TYR A 7 -7.00 4.20 -5.71
CA TYR A 7 -5.62 4.07 -5.27
C TYR A 7 -5.42 2.80 -4.45
N SER A 8 -6.38 2.37 -3.62
CA SER A 8 -6.33 1.08 -2.93
C SER A 8 -6.12 -0.10 -3.90
N ILE A 9 -6.70 -0.03 -5.11
CA ILE A 9 -6.46 -1.04 -6.16
C ILE A 9 -5.03 -0.98 -6.68
N ILE A 10 -4.49 0.23 -6.88
CA ILE A 10 -3.11 0.47 -7.30
C ILE A 10 -2.13 -0.04 -6.23
N HIS A 11 -2.40 0.25 -4.95
CA HIS A 11 -1.70 -0.25 -3.78
C HIS A 11 -1.59 -1.78 -3.81
N PHE A 12 -2.72 -2.48 -3.98
CA PHE A 12 -2.73 -3.93 -4.14
C PHE A 12 -1.82 -4.39 -5.30
N ALA A 13 -1.99 -3.80 -6.48
CA ALA A 13 -1.28 -4.19 -7.68
C ALA A 13 0.25 -4.00 -7.56
N ILE A 14 0.69 -2.86 -7.02
CA ILE A 14 2.12 -2.56 -6.79
C ILE A 14 2.72 -3.63 -5.87
N TRP A 15 2.07 -3.90 -4.74
CA TRP A 15 2.62 -4.82 -3.75
C TRP A 15 2.50 -6.28 -4.14
N PHE A 16 1.48 -6.65 -4.92
CA PHE A 16 1.40 -7.95 -5.59
C PHE A 16 2.56 -8.17 -6.56
N ILE A 17 2.84 -7.20 -7.44
CA ILE A 17 3.97 -7.27 -8.38
C ILE A 17 5.29 -7.32 -7.61
N TYR A 18 5.44 -6.49 -6.57
CA TYR A 18 6.63 -6.49 -5.73
C TYR A 18 6.84 -7.86 -5.06
N GLY A 19 5.81 -8.41 -4.40
CA GLY A 19 5.88 -9.72 -3.75
C GLY A 19 6.16 -10.87 -4.73
N LYS A 20 5.58 -10.82 -5.93
CA LYS A 20 5.74 -11.87 -6.95
C LYS A 20 7.14 -11.91 -7.55
N TYR A 21 7.66 -10.76 -7.97
CA TYR A 21 8.89 -10.71 -8.79
C TYR A 21 10.16 -10.37 -8.00
N PHE A 22 10.05 -9.70 -6.85
CA PHE A 22 11.22 -9.28 -6.08
C PHE A 22 11.52 -10.23 -4.92
N LYS A 23 12.72 -10.13 -4.34
CA LYS A 23 13.09 -10.95 -3.17
C LYS A 23 12.22 -10.57 -1.98
N LYS A 24 11.75 -11.60 -1.25
CA LYS A 24 10.95 -11.44 -0.03
C LYS A 24 11.77 -10.67 1.01
N ASN A 25 11.42 -9.40 1.23
CA ASN A 25 12.05 -8.51 2.20
C ASN A 25 10.95 -7.73 2.94
N TRP A 26 10.44 -8.34 4.02
CA TRP A 26 9.39 -7.76 4.87
C TRP A 26 9.77 -6.41 5.48
N PRO A 27 10.99 -6.21 6.01
CA PRO A 27 11.40 -4.89 6.52
C PRO A 27 11.29 -3.78 5.47
N LEU A 28 11.81 -4.02 4.26
CA LEU A 28 11.76 -3.04 3.18
C LEU A 28 10.32 -2.78 2.72
N PHE A 29 9.51 -3.83 2.59
CA PHE A 29 8.07 -3.72 2.30
C PHE A 29 7.36 -2.83 3.33
N LEU A 30 7.51 -3.10 4.62
CA LEU A 30 6.85 -2.33 5.69
C LEU A 30 7.32 -0.88 5.71
N PHE A 31 8.63 -0.65 5.56
CA PHE A 31 9.19 0.70 5.50
C PHE A 31 8.58 1.53 4.38
N LEU A 32 8.47 0.97 3.18
CA LEU A 32 7.90 1.66 2.02
C LEU A 32 6.37 1.80 2.11
N SER A 33 5.66 0.74 2.53
CA SER A 33 4.20 0.74 2.68
C SER A 33 3.75 1.77 3.72
N VAL A 34 4.31 1.74 4.92
CA VAL A 34 3.95 2.68 5.99
C VAL A 34 4.55 4.05 5.73
N GLY A 35 5.76 4.12 5.19
CA GLY A 35 6.43 5.37 4.85
C GLY A 35 5.64 6.19 3.84
N TRP A 36 5.03 5.55 2.83
CA TRP A 36 4.17 6.24 1.87
C TRP A 36 2.97 6.92 2.55
N GLU A 37 2.20 6.18 3.36
CA GLU A 37 1.06 6.75 4.10
C GLU A 37 1.46 7.92 5.01
N ILE A 38 2.63 7.83 5.65
CA ILE A 38 3.17 8.93 6.48
C ILE A 38 3.51 10.14 5.61
N ILE A 39 4.14 9.95 4.45
CA ILE A 39 4.48 11.04 3.53
C ILE A 39 3.20 11.76 3.08
N GLU A 40 2.14 11.03 2.78
CA GLU A 40 0.87 11.61 2.36
C GLU A 40 0.25 12.58 3.37
N LEU A 41 0.50 12.40 4.67
CA LEU A 41 0.03 13.33 5.71
C LEU A 41 0.58 14.76 5.53
N PHE A 42 1.68 14.91 4.79
CA PHE A 42 2.34 16.19 4.54
C PHE A 42 2.16 16.70 3.11
N LEU A 43 1.48 15.95 2.24
CA LEU A 43 1.29 16.31 0.84
C LEU A 43 -0.02 17.09 0.62
N PRO A 44 0.02 18.32 0.07
CA PRO A 44 -1.17 19.11 -0.20
C PRO A 44 -1.84 18.73 -1.53
N PHE A 45 -1.85 17.44 -1.88
CA PHE A 45 -2.46 16.95 -3.12
C PHE A 45 -3.84 16.33 -2.84
N LYS A 46 -4.79 16.50 -3.76
CA LYS A 46 -6.16 15.98 -3.60
C LYS A 46 -6.23 14.48 -3.35
N PHE A 47 -5.26 13.71 -3.84
CA PHE A 47 -5.19 12.26 -3.63
C PHE A 47 -4.66 11.87 -2.25
N ALA A 48 -3.86 12.74 -1.62
CA ALA A 48 -3.25 12.47 -0.32
C ALA A 48 -4.16 12.93 0.83
N VAL A 49 -5.04 13.90 0.57
CA VAL A 49 -6.06 14.39 1.50
C VAL A 49 -7.22 13.41 1.54
N GLU A 50 -7.08 12.37 2.37
CA GLU A 50 -8.06 11.31 2.57
C GLU A 50 -8.39 11.11 4.05
N ILE A 51 -9.43 10.32 4.34
CA ILE A 51 -9.79 9.99 5.73
C ILE A 51 -8.74 9.05 6.30
N PHE A 52 -8.50 9.15 7.60
CA PHE A 52 -7.47 8.37 8.26
C PHE A 52 -7.71 6.85 8.15
N GLU A 53 -8.97 6.44 8.14
CA GLU A 53 -9.38 5.04 7.96
C GLU A 53 -8.97 4.48 6.59
N ASN A 54 -8.95 5.32 5.55
CA ASN A 54 -8.51 4.92 4.22
C ASN A 54 -7.02 4.57 4.24
N LYS A 55 -6.18 5.41 4.84
CA LYS A 55 -4.73 5.16 4.98
C LYS A 55 -4.40 3.87 5.70
N ILE A 56 -5.13 3.59 6.78
CA ILE A 56 -5.02 2.30 7.49
C ILE A 56 -5.41 1.16 6.55
N SER A 57 -6.52 1.30 5.84
CA SER A 57 -6.99 0.28 4.90
C SER A 57 -5.99 0.04 3.77
N ASP A 58 -5.31 1.08 3.26
CA ASP A 58 -4.31 0.96 2.22
C ASP A 58 -3.09 0.17 2.70
N ILE A 59 -2.67 0.32 3.97
CA ILE A 59 -1.65 -0.57 4.57
C ILE A 59 -2.12 -2.03 4.59
N PHE A 60 -3.39 -2.29 4.97
CA PHE A 60 -3.94 -3.65 4.91
C PHE A 60 -3.94 -4.21 3.49
N ILE A 61 -4.32 -3.40 2.50
CA ILE A 61 -4.34 -3.79 1.10
C ILE A 61 -2.92 -4.03 0.56
N ASN A 62 -1.93 -3.23 0.98
CA ASN A 62 -0.51 -3.43 0.68
C ASN A 62 -0.04 -4.80 1.19
N VAL A 63 -0.38 -5.12 2.44
CA VAL A 63 -0.02 -6.41 3.07
C VAL A 63 -0.66 -7.57 2.30
N LEU A 64 -1.94 -7.47 1.94
CA LEU A 64 -2.63 -8.48 1.15
C LEU A 64 -1.98 -8.68 -0.21
N GLY A 65 -1.72 -7.60 -0.95
CA GLY A 65 -1.03 -7.64 -2.23
C GLY A 65 0.32 -8.34 -2.10
N TYR A 66 1.14 -7.93 -1.13
CA TYR A 66 2.46 -8.50 -0.91
C TYR A 66 2.45 -9.98 -0.52
N ILE A 67 1.55 -10.40 0.39
CA ILE A 67 1.41 -11.81 0.78
C ILE A 67 0.99 -12.64 -0.43
N ILE A 68 -0.07 -12.22 -1.13
CA ILE A 68 -0.58 -12.95 -2.28
C ILE A 68 0.51 -13.03 -3.36
N GLY A 69 1.20 -11.94 -3.68
CA GLY A 69 2.33 -11.94 -4.62
C GLY A 69 3.39 -12.97 -4.26
N ASN A 70 3.79 -13.04 -2.99
CA ASN A 70 4.76 -14.03 -2.50
C ASN A 70 4.26 -15.49 -2.60
N LEU A 71 2.94 -15.73 -2.55
CA LEU A 71 2.37 -17.08 -2.72
C LEU A 71 2.39 -17.55 -4.18
N PHE A 72 2.40 -16.63 -5.15
CA PHE A 72 2.43 -16.91 -6.58
C PHE A 72 3.86 -16.84 -7.19
N LYS A 73 4.88 -16.96 -6.35
CA LYS A 73 6.29 -16.93 -6.73
C LYS A 73 6.85 -18.35 -6.88
#